data_AF-A0A352WR57-F1
#
_entry.id   AF-A0A352WR57-F1
#
_cell.length_a   1.000
_cell.length_b   1.000
_cell.length_c   1.000
_cell.angle_alpha   90.00
_cell.angle_beta   90.00
_cell.angle_gamma   90.00
#
_symmetry.space_group_name_H-M   'P 1'
#
loop_
_entity.id
_entity.type
_entity.pdbx_description
1 polymer ?
#
loop_
_entity_poly.entity_id
_entity_poly.type
_entity_poly.pdbx_seq_one_letter_code
_entity_poly.pdbx_strand_id
1 'polypeptide(L)' 'MNTGVEGGETSNKLARKWGYMKKGIPENQARIIFANGNFWGRTLAAISSSDDPLSYSGFGPYMPG' A
#
# COMPACT_ATOMS: atom_id res chain seq x y z
N MET A 1 14.58 8.90 1.84
CA MET A 1 14.20 7.48 1.70
C MET A 1 15.40 6.68 2.15
N ASN A 2 15.27 5.95 3.25
CA ASN A 2 16.36 5.27 3.97
C ASN A 2 16.17 3.75 3.99
N THR A 3 14.93 3.27 3.86
CA THR A 3 14.54 1.84 3.96
C THR A 3 13.68 1.38 2.78
N GLY A 4 13.61 0.07 2.56
CA GLY A 4 12.77 -0.53 1.53
C GLY A 4 11.27 -0.23 1.68
N VAL A 5 10.77 -0.15 2.92
CA VAL A 5 9.35 0.15 3.16
C VAL A 5 8.99 1.60 2.84
N GLU A 6 9.88 2.55 3.14
CA GLU A 6 9.71 3.93 2.67
C GLU A 6 9.69 3.98 1.13
N GLY A 7 10.52 3.15 0.49
CA GLY A 7 10.49 2.73 -0.92
C GLY A 7 9.08 2.52 -1.47
N GLY A 8 8.40 1.52 -0.92
CA GLY A 8 7.05 1.14 -1.31
C GLY A 8 6.01 2.20 -0.97
N GLU A 9 6.11 2.84 0.20
CA GLU A 9 5.18 3.90 0.62
C GLU A 9 5.19 5.08 -0.36
N THR A 10 6.39 5.50 -0.78
CA THR A 10 6.52 6.58 -1.77
C THR A 10 6.00 6.16 -3.14
N SER A 11 6.28 4.92 -3.57
CA SER A 11 5.75 4.37 -4.83
C SER A 11 4.23 4.39 -4.85
N ASN A 12 3.58 3.92 -3.78
CA ASN A 12 2.13 3.92 -3.63
C ASN A 12 1.56 5.34 -3.65
N LYS A 13 2.20 6.28 -2.94
CA LYS A 13 1.79 7.69 -2.94
C LYS A 13 1.88 8.33 -4.31
N LEU A 14 2.97 8.10 -5.04
CA LEU A 14 3.16 8.64 -6.39
C LEU A 14 2.16 8.06 -7.38
N ALA A 15 1.90 6.74 -7.32
CA ALA A 15 0.89 6.08 -8.14
C ALA A 15 -0.52 6.65 -7.89
N ARG A 16 -0.93 6.77 -6.62
CA ARG A 16 -2.23 7.39 -6.25
C ARG A 16 -2.32 8.85 -6.70
N LYS A 17 -1.30 9.67 -6.42
CA LYS A 17 -1.25 11.08 -6.83
C LYS A 17 -1.38 11.24 -8.35
N TRP A 18 -0.65 10.44 -9.12
CA TRP A 18 -0.77 10.42 -10.58
C TRP A 18 -2.16 9.96 -11.03
N GLY A 19 -2.72 8.93 -10.40
CA GLY A 19 -4.06 8.43 -10.66
C GLY A 19 -5.12 9.52 -10.54
N TYR A 20 -5.05 10.33 -9.48
CA TYR A 20 -5.97 11.46 -9.28
C TYR A 20 -5.69 12.61 -10.25
N MET A 21 -4.43 13.03 -10.39
CA MET A 21 -4.10 14.25 -11.14
C MET A 21 -4.12 14.09 -12.67
N LYS A 22 -3.81 12.89 -13.18
CA LYS A 22 -3.55 12.65 -14.61
C LYS A 22 -4.49 11.63 -15.22
N LYS A 23 -4.77 10.54 -14.50
CA LYS A 23 -5.70 9.51 -14.98
C LYS A 23 -7.17 9.88 -14.73
N GLY A 24 -7.44 10.82 -13.82
CA GLY A 24 -8.79 11.26 -13.49
C GLY A 24 -9.58 10.25 -12.65
N ILE A 25 -8.89 9.42 -11.86
CA ILE A 25 -9.57 8.55 -10.89
C ILE A 25 -10.28 9.45 -9.86
N PRO A 26 -11.55 9.17 -9.51
CA PRO A 26 -12.23 9.91 -8.45
C PRO A 26 -11.47 9.86 -7.13
N GLU A 27 -11.61 10.91 -6.33
CA GLU A 27 -10.94 11.01 -5.04
C GLU A 27 -11.22 9.78 -4.16
N ASN A 28 -10.18 9.25 -3.52
CA ASN A 28 -10.24 8.05 -2.66
C ASN A 28 -10.73 6.77 -3.36
N GLN A 29 -10.74 6.71 -4.70
CA GLN A 29 -11.12 5.50 -5.45
C GLN A 29 -9.94 4.82 -6.18
N ALA A 30 -8.70 5.24 -5.93
CA ALA A 30 -7.54 4.56 -6.51
C ALA A 30 -7.30 3.21 -5.80
N ARG A 31 -7.04 2.16 -6.59
CA ARG A 31 -6.67 0.83 -6.11
C ARG A 31 -5.24 0.49 -6.48
N ILE A 32 -4.52 -0.18 -5.58
CA ILE A 32 -3.19 -0.74 -5.84
C ILE A 32 -3.29 -2.25 -5.70
N ILE A 33 -2.82 -2.97 -6.71
CA ILE A 33 -2.90 -4.44 -6.75
C ILE A 33 -1.53 -4.99 -6.31
N PHE A 34 -1.56 -5.90 -5.35
CA PHE A 34 -0.40 -6.66 -4.88
C PHE A 34 -0.60 -8.15 -5.22
N ALA A 35 0.51 -8.88 -5.41
CA ALA A 35 0.46 -10.31 -5.62
C ALA A 35 0.31 -11.06 -4.29
N ASN A 36 -0.26 -12.26 -4.31
CA ASN A 36 -0.20 -13.17 -3.16
C ASN A 36 1.26 -13.52 -2.83
N GLY A 37 1.58 -13.64 -1.54
CA GLY A 37 2.94 -13.82 -1.05
C GLY A 37 3.83 -12.57 -1.15
N ASN A 38 3.25 -11.38 -1.30
CA ASN A 38 4.04 -10.14 -1.35
C ASN A 38 4.65 -9.80 0.02
N PHE A 39 5.86 -9.23 -0.01
CA PHE A 39 6.49 -8.63 1.15
C PHE A 39 7.23 -7.37 0.72
N TRP A 40 6.82 -6.21 1.24
CA TRP A 40 7.45 -4.93 0.91
C TRP A 40 7.73 -4.04 2.13
N GLY A 41 7.48 -4.54 3.34
CA GLY A 41 7.76 -3.83 4.58
C GLY A 41 6.83 -4.20 5.73
N ARG A 42 6.90 -3.42 6.81
CA ARG A 42 6.10 -3.62 8.04
C ARG A 42 5.38 -2.36 8.54
N THR A 43 5.18 -1.37 7.67
CA THR A 43 4.27 -0.25 7.98
C THR A 43 2.82 -0.73 7.93
N LEU A 44 1.90 0.09 8.44
CA LEU A 44 0.47 -0.20 8.36
C LEU A 44 -0.01 -0.44 6.92
N ALA A 45 0.47 0.31 5.94
CA ALA A 45 0.08 0.07 4.54
C ALA A 45 0.64 -1.26 4.00
N ALA A 46 1.87 -1.63 4.37
CA ALA A 46 2.48 -2.87 3.93
C ALA A 46 1.77 -4.11 4.48
N ILE A 47 1.49 -4.11 5.78
CA ILE A 47 0.76 -5.23 6.39
C ILE A 47 -0.70 -5.28 5.96
N SER A 48 -1.30 -4.13 5.56
CA SER A 48 -2.67 -4.08 5.04
C SER A 48 -2.83 -4.72 3.66
N SER A 49 -1.74 -4.90 2.92
CA SER A 49 -1.73 -5.57 1.61
C SER A 49 -1.15 -6.99 1.67
N SER A 50 -0.88 -7.51 2.87
CA SER A 50 -0.24 -8.81 3.06
C SER A 50 -1.26 -9.93 3.21
N ASP A 51 -0.92 -11.11 2.72
CA ASP A 51 -1.64 -12.37 2.96
C ASP A 51 -0.90 -13.29 3.95
N ASP A 52 0.19 -12.82 4.58
CA ASP A 52 0.94 -13.55 5.61
C ASP A 52 0.42 -13.21 7.02
N PRO A 53 -0.23 -14.16 7.74
CA PRO A 53 -0.76 -13.92 9.07
C PRO A 53 0.28 -13.42 10.08
N LEU A 54 1.56 -13.79 9.94
CA LEU A 54 2.62 -13.32 10.84
C LEU A 54 2.94 -11.84 10.62
N SER A 55 2.61 -11.31 9.45
CA SER A 55 2.84 -9.93 9.08
C SER A 55 1.68 -9.02 9.49
N TYR A 56 0.42 -9.46 9.41
CA TYR A 56 -0.75 -8.57 9.60
C TYR A 56 -1.63 -8.86 10.84
N SER A 57 -1.55 -10.04 11.45
CA SER A 57 -2.47 -10.41 12.55
C SER A 57 -2.28 -9.53 13.79
N GLY A 58 -3.39 -9.04 14.36
CA GLY A 58 -3.37 -8.22 15.59
C GLY A 58 -3.02 -6.74 15.40
N PHE A 59 -2.79 -6.29 14.16
CA PHE A 59 -2.44 -4.90 13.85
C PHE A 59 -3.55 -4.08 13.18
N GLY A 60 -4.79 -4.59 13.20
CA GLY A 60 -5.94 -3.89 12.62
C GLY A 60 -6.29 -2.58 13.36
N PRO A 61 -7.08 -1.68 12.74
CA PRO A 61 -7.72 -1.83 11.43
C PRO A 61 -6.75 -1.64 10.25
N TYR A 62 -7.00 -2.37 9.16
CA TYR A 62 -6.18 -2.29 7.95
C TYR A 62 -6.59 -1.10 7.07
N MET A 63 -5.62 -0.57 6.34
CA MET A 63 -5.80 0.57 5.45
C MET A 63 -6.65 0.18 4.24
N PRO A 64 -7.73 0.91 3.94
CA PRO A 64 -8.53 0.67 2.74
C PRO A 64 -7.82 1.16 1.47
N GLY A 65 -8.25 0.63 0.32
CA GLY A 65 -7.95 1.16 -1.02
C GLY A 65 -7.01 0.30 -1.86
#